data_AF-A0A126PCQ7-F1
#
_entry.id   AF-A0A126PCQ7-F1
#
_cell.length_a   1.000
_cell.length_b   1.000
_cell.length_c   1.000
_cell.angle_alpha   90.00
_cell.angle_beta   90.00
_cell.angle_gamma   90.00
#
_symmetry.space_group_name_H-M   'P 1'
#
loop_
_entity.id
_entity.type
_entity.pdbx_description
1 polymer ?
#
loop_
_entity_poly.entity_id
_entity_poly.type
_entity_poly.pdbx_seq_one_letter_code
_entity_poly.pdbx_strand_id
1 'polypeptide(L)' 'MELISFLLCYWEFYTFEIIYLLVSVWAYRAISRRKFISTKRLLLTGIAFWILFLMGFCSVAIAALVLIMFTHAEKVL' A
#
# COMPACT_ATOMS: atom_id res chain seq x y z
N MET A 1 -22.69 5.62 -5.51
CA MET A 1 -21.92 4.59 -4.77
C MET A 1 -20.88 3.88 -5.64
N GLU A 2 -21.17 3.47 -6.87
CA GLU A 2 -20.24 2.68 -7.71
C GLU A 2 -18.90 3.38 -8.04
N LEU A 3 -18.90 4.69 -8.28
CA LEU A 3 -17.67 5.46 -8.59
C LEU A 3 -16.66 5.45 -7.43
N ILE A 4 -17.16 5.54 -6.19
CA ILE A 4 -16.29 5.57 -4.99
C ILE A 4 -15.73 4.18 -4.71
N SER A 5 -16.53 3.13 -4.87
CA SER A 5 -16.07 1.75 -4.77
C SER A 5 -15.03 1.42 -5.85
N PHE A 6 -15.21 1.93 -7.08
CA PHE A 6 -14.23 1.78 -8.15
C PHE A 6 -12.92 2.50 -7.84
N LEU A 7 -12.98 3.74 -7.34
CA LEU A 7 -11.80 4.51 -6.92
C LEU A 7 -11.03 3.83 -5.79
N LEU A 8 -11.74 3.27 -4.80
CA LEU A 8 -11.14 2.50 -3.71
C LEU A 8 -10.43 1.24 -4.21
N CYS A 9 -11.10 0.46 -5.06
CA CYS A 9 -10.53 -0.76 -5.62
C CYS A 9 -9.30 -0.45 -6.49
N TYR A 10 -9.37 0.60 -7.32
CA TYR A 10 -8.24 1.06 -8.12
C TYR A 10 -7.07 1.55 -7.26
N TRP A 11 -7.36 2.19 -6.13
CA TRP A 11 -6.35 2.69 -5.19
C TRP A 11 -5.68 1.57 -4.38
N GLU A 12 -6.45 0.60 -3.89
CA GLU A 12 -5.92 -0.58 -3.19
C GLU A 12 -4.98 -1.36 -4.11
N PHE A 13 -5.41 -1.60 -5.36
CA PHE A 13 -4.58 -2.23 -6.39
C PHE A 13 -3.25 -1.48 -6.57
N TYR A 14 -3.30 -0.15 -6.77
CA TYR A 14 -2.09 0.64 -6.99
C TYR A 14 -1.14 0.65 -5.78
N THR A 15 -1.69 0.68 -4.57
CA THR A 15 -0.87 0.79 -3.36
C THR A 15 -0.22 -0.55 -3.03
N PHE A 16 -0.99 -1.63 -2.97
CA PHE A 16 -0.46 -2.93 -2.56
C PHE A 16 0.33 -3.61 -3.67
N GLU A 17 -0.17 -3.58 -4.91
CA GLU A 17 0.42 -4.36 -5.99
C GLU A 17 1.75 -3.75 -6.48
N ILE A 18 1.85 -2.42 -6.56
CA ILE A 18 3.12 -1.74 -6.92
C ILE A 18 4.17 -1.94 -5.83
N ILE A 19 3.79 -1.89 -4.55
CA ILE A 19 4.72 -2.17 -3.45
C ILE A 19 5.21 -3.62 -3.54
N TYR A 20 4.32 -4.58 -3.75
CA TYR A 20 4.68 -5.99 -3.92
C TYR A 20 5.59 -6.21 -5.13
N LEU A 21 5.28 -5.58 -6.26
CA LEU A 21 6.10 -5.67 -7.48
C LEU A 21 7.51 -5.11 -7.25
N LEU A 22 7.62 -3.93 -6.62
CA LEU A 22 8.90 -3.30 -6.32
C LEU A 22 9.76 -4.15 -5.38
N VAL A 23 9.16 -4.71 -4.32
CA VAL A 23 9.87 -5.61 -3.39
C VAL A 23 10.30 -6.89 -4.08
N SER A 24 9.45 -7.46 -4.92
CA SER A 24 9.73 -8.71 -5.64
C SER A 24 10.85 -8.53 -6.66
N VAL A 25 10.83 -7.43 -7.42
CA VAL A 25 11.90 -7.05 -8.36
C VAL A 25 13.20 -6.77 -7.61
N TRP A 26 13.14 -6.10 -6.46
CA TRP A 26 14.30 -5.85 -5.63
C TRP A 26 14.90 -7.16 -5.11
N ALA A 27 14.08 -8.05 -4.55
CA ALA A 27 14.50 -9.35 -4.04
C ALA A 27 15.12 -10.21 -5.16
N TYR A 28 14.48 -10.26 -6.33
CA TYR A 28 15.00 -10.97 -7.51
C TYR A 28 16.36 -10.43 -7.97
N ARG A 29 16.53 -9.09 -8.01
CA ARG A 29 17.82 -8.46 -8.33
C ARG A 29 18.88 -8.73 -7.28
N ALA A 30 18.49 -8.82 -6.01
CA ALA A 30 19.39 -9.07 -4.91
C ALA A 30 19.92 -10.52 -4.92
N ILE A 31 19.03 -11.48 -5.23
CA ILE A 31 19.37 -12.90 -5.41
C ILE A 31 20.27 -13.11 -6.64
N SER A 32 19.93 -12.50 -7.79
CA SER A 32 20.67 -12.71 -9.05
C SER A 32 22.10 -12.16 -9.02
N ARG A 33 22.41 -11.15 -8.19
CA ARG A 33 23.75 -10.54 -8.16
C ARG A 33 24.78 -11.28 -7.31
N ARG A 34 24.45 -12.39 -6.60
CA ARG A 34 25.35 -13.17 -5.71
C ARG A 34 26.26 -12.33 -4.77
N LYS A 35 25.96 -11.04 -4.57
CA LYS A 35 26.69 -10.17 -3.65
C LYS A 35 26.00 -10.29 -2.30
N PHE A 36 26.77 -10.56 -1.25
CA PHE A 36 26.30 -10.46 0.13
C PHE A 36 25.66 -9.09 0.31
N ILE A 37 24.34 -9.05 0.35
CA ILE A 37 23.57 -7.85 0.66
C ILE A 37 23.98 -7.48 2.08
N SER A 38 24.61 -6.32 2.25
CA SER A 38 24.92 -5.82 3.60
C SER A 38 23.63 -5.79 4.41
N THR A 39 23.66 -6.35 5.62
CA THR A 39 22.52 -6.42 6.54
C THR A 39 21.87 -5.05 6.73
N LYS A 40 22.66 -3.96 6.67
CA LYS A 40 22.18 -2.57 6.71
C LYS A 40 21.21 -2.25 5.57
N ARG A 41 21.49 -2.72 4.36
CA ARG A 41 20.66 -2.46 3.17
C ARG A 41 19.36 -3.25 3.22
N LEU A 42 19.41 -4.50 3.68
CA LEU A 42 18.23 -5.32 3.93
C LEU A 42 17.31 -4.66 4.96
N LEU A 43 17.88 -4.17 6.06
CA LEU A 43 17.15 -3.53 7.14
C LEU A 43 16.49 -2.22 6.69
N LEU A 44 17.20 -1.42 5.88
CA LEU A 44 16.67 -0.18 5.31
C LEU A 44 15.50 -0.43 4.34
N THR A 45 15.60 -1.47 3.50
CA THR A 45 14.50 -1.89 2.61
C THR A 45 13.30 -2.41 3.40
N GLY A 46 13.53 -3.16 4.48
CA GLY A 46 12.46 -3.62 5.38
C GLY A 46 11.74 -2.46 6.06
N ILE A 47 12.47 -1.45 6.54
CA ILE A 47 11.88 -0.25 7.14
C ILE A 47 11.08 0.55 6.09
N ALA A 48 11.63 0.75 4.90
CA ALA A 48 10.94 1.45 3.82
C ALA A 48 9.63 0.72 3.42
N PHE A 49 9.65 -0.61 3.37
CA PHE A 49 8.45 -1.43 3.16
C PHE A 49 7.42 -1.20 4.27
N TRP A 50 7.85 -1.24 5.53
CA TRP A 50 6.96 -1.04 6.67
C TRP A 50 6.29 0.35 6.66
N ILE A 51 7.05 1.40 6.30
CA ILE A 51 6.52 2.76 6.18
C ILE A 51 5.48 2.84 5.06
N LEU A 52 5.80 2.29 3.87
CA LEU A 52 4.87 2.28 2.73
C LEU A 52 3.60 1.49 3.03
N PHE A 53 3.74 0.35 3.72
CA PHE A 53 2.60 -0.45 4.17
C PHE A 53 1.72 0.32 5.16
N LEU A 54 2.32 0.98 6.15
CA LEU A 54 1.60 1.79 7.13
C LEU A 54 0.88 2.98 6.47
N MET A 55 1.54 3.66 5.53
CA MET A 55 0.93 4.73 4.75
C MET A 55 -0.27 4.23 3.94
N GLY A 56 -0.15 3.10 3.26
CA GLY A 56 -1.25 2.49 2.52
C GLY A 56 -2.43 2.13 3.43
N PHE A 57 -2.15 1.52 4.59
CA PHE A 57 -3.19 1.19 5.58
C PHE A 57 -3.91 2.44 6.10
N CYS A 58 -3.17 3.51 6.43
CA CYS A 58 -3.76 4.78 6.84
C CYS A 58 -4.64 5.39 5.74
N SER A 59 -4.23 5.32 4.48
CA SER A 59 -5.03 5.81 3.36
C SER A 59 -6.36 5.04 3.21
N VAL A 60 -6.34 3.72 3.35
CA VAL A 60 -7.57 2.88 3.33
C VAL A 60 -8.50 3.26 4.49
N ALA A 61 -7.95 3.42 5.69
CA ALA A 61 -8.72 3.81 6.87
C ALA A 61 -9.42 5.18 6.68
N ILE A 62 -8.71 6.16 6.11
CA ILE A 62 -9.28 7.48 5.80
C ILE A 62 -10.41 7.35 4.78
N ALA A 63 -10.22 6.57 3.71
CA ALA A 63 -11.23 6.41 2.68
C ALA A 63 -12.49 5.69 3.20
N ALA A 64 -12.34 4.70 4.08
CA ALA A 64 -13.45 4.07 4.78
C ALA A 64 -14.20 5.05 5.69
N LEU A 65 -13.47 5.92 6.39
CA LEU A 65 -14.06 6.93 7.28
C LEU A 65 -14.88 7.97 6.50
N VAL A 66 -14.37 8.38 5.33
CA VAL A 66 -15.09 9.26 4.38
C VAL A 66 -16.38 8.59 3.90
N LEU A 67 -16.33 7.31 3.52
CA LEU A 67 -17.53 6.56 3.13
C LEU A 67 -18.58 6.49 4.26
N ILE A 68 -18.15 6.26 5.49
CA ILE A 68 -19.03 6.23 6.66
C ILE A 68 -19.70 7.60 6.86
N MET A 69 -18.96 8.71 6.73
CA MET A 69 -19.53 10.06 6.81
C MET A 69 -20.59 10.31 5.74
N PHE A 70 -20.32 9.96 4.48
CA PHE A 70 -21.30 10.12 3.39
C PHE A 70 -22.54 9.24 3.59
N THR A 71 -22.35 7.99 4.02
CA THR A 71 -23.47 7.07 4.30
C THR A 71 -24.34 7.56 5.46
N HIS A 72 -23.72 8.16 6.49
CA HIS A 72 -24.47 8.79 7.58
C HIS A 72 -25.20 10.07 7.13
N ALA A 73 -24.59 10.88 6.27
CA ALA A 73 -25.24 12.07 5.72
C ALA A 73 -26.50 11.72 4.90
N GLU A 74 -26.44 10.66 4.08
CA GLU A 74 -27.62 10.16 3.33
C GLU A 74 -28.74 9.63 4.24
N LYS A 75 -28.43 9.13 5.44
CA LYS A 75 -29.45 8.60 6.38
C LYS A 75 -30.10 9.67 7.27
N VAL A 76 -29.53 10.86 7.33
CA VAL A 76 -30.01 11.98 8.18
C VAL A 76 -30.83 12.99 7.37
N LEU A 77 -30.66 13.01 6.04
CA LEU A 77 -31.49 13.74 5.08
C LEU A 77 -32.77 12.98 4.73
#